data_AF-A0A350F0U7-F1
#
_entry.id   AF-A0A350F0U7-F1
#
_cell.length_a   1.000
_cell.length_b   1.000
_cell.length_c   1.000
_cell.angle_alpha   90.00
_cell.angle_beta   90.00
_cell.angle_gamma   90.00
#
_symmetry.space_group_name_H-M   'P 1'
#
loop_
_entity.id
_entity.type
_entity.pdbx_description
1 polymer ?
#
loop_
_entity_poly.entity_id
_entity_poly.type
_entity_poly.pdbx_seq_one_letter_code
_entity_poly.pdbx_strand_id
1 'polypeptide(L)'
;ISFNRPYGKYCQILDAPLTQGSGEWFLWEYPLAFWLEAEGRDVTYISNLDTHADPHGLERAKGFLSVGHDEYYSIEMFRNLQAAIRAGVNVAFLSGNTCCGRIGFSADAAGNRLRVFERTGVFGPPGGTREFTAMASLPHERPYANELVGAHSTGVVTGGADWTCVAPEHWLFAGTGMRHGDGIPGLVGWEWHGDPAPIPGLEIVASGPTQSAPGQLNGGEFTATIYPGPKGNFVFNASTCWWADGLSAPPGYLRPSVYTSPQGPDRRVQQITRNLLDRCEGRVEARATMDKQT
;
A
#
# COMPACT_ATOMS: atom_id res chain seq x y z
N ILE A 1 10.94 1.03 -20.46
CA ILE A 1 10.76 -0.44 -20.28
C ILE A 1 9.54 -0.87 -21.09
N SER A 2 9.47 -2.10 -21.60
CA SER A 2 8.32 -2.61 -22.36
C SER A 2 7.74 -3.87 -21.71
N PHE A 3 6.43 -4.07 -21.87
CA PHE A 3 5.75 -5.32 -21.51
C PHE A 3 5.98 -6.44 -22.54
N ASN A 4 6.47 -6.12 -23.75
CA ASN A 4 6.72 -7.09 -24.83
C ASN A 4 8.10 -7.76 -24.69
N ARG A 5 8.37 -8.34 -23.52
CA ARG A 5 9.61 -9.05 -23.22
C ARG A 5 9.39 -10.12 -22.15
N PRO A 6 10.27 -11.12 -22.03
CA PRO A 6 10.29 -11.99 -20.86
C PRO A 6 10.57 -11.20 -19.58
N TYR A 7 9.82 -11.49 -18.51
CA TYR A 7 10.08 -10.95 -17.17
C TYR A 7 11.02 -11.86 -16.41
N GLY A 8 12.15 -11.30 -15.96
CA GLY A 8 13.10 -11.98 -15.07
C GLY A 8 12.49 -12.31 -13.70
N LYS A 9 13.21 -13.13 -12.92
CA LYS A 9 12.94 -13.25 -11.50
C LYS A 9 13.12 -11.90 -10.78
N TYR A 10 12.37 -11.71 -9.71
CA TYR A 10 12.58 -10.64 -8.75
C TYR A 10 14.01 -10.70 -8.17
N CYS A 11 14.63 -9.53 -8.03
CA CYS A 11 16.05 -9.45 -7.69
C CYS A 11 16.44 -8.24 -6.81
N GLN A 12 15.48 -7.54 -6.21
CA GLN A 12 15.80 -6.32 -5.45
C GLN A 12 16.26 -6.62 -4.02
N ILE A 13 15.50 -7.43 -3.26
CA ILE A 13 15.73 -7.60 -1.81
C ILE A 13 15.84 -9.05 -1.32
N LEU A 14 15.54 -10.05 -2.16
CA LEU A 14 15.82 -11.47 -1.86
C LEU A 14 16.00 -12.28 -3.16
N ASP A 15 16.62 -13.46 -3.05
CA ASP A 15 16.71 -14.42 -4.15
C ASP A 15 15.42 -15.25 -4.23
N ALA A 16 14.57 -14.95 -5.21
CA ALA A 16 13.27 -15.57 -5.38
C ALA A 16 13.14 -16.28 -6.74
N PRO A 17 13.79 -17.44 -6.96
CA PRO A 17 13.87 -18.08 -8.28
C PRO A 17 12.50 -18.46 -8.88
N LEU A 18 11.48 -18.69 -8.04
CA LEU A 18 10.12 -19.03 -8.49
C LEU A 18 9.33 -17.83 -9.04
N THR A 19 9.88 -16.61 -8.97
CA THR A 19 9.22 -15.39 -9.45
C THR A 19 9.44 -15.10 -10.94
N GLN A 20 10.15 -15.98 -11.65
CA GLN A 20 10.38 -15.84 -13.08
C GLN A 20 9.03 -15.75 -13.82
N GLY A 21 8.76 -14.63 -14.47
CA GLY A 21 7.50 -14.38 -15.18
C GLY A 21 6.36 -13.81 -14.32
N SER A 22 6.42 -13.91 -12.99
CA SER A 22 5.36 -13.40 -12.09
C SER A 22 5.55 -11.93 -11.70
N GLY A 23 6.72 -11.35 -12.01
CA GLY A 23 7.12 -10.07 -11.43
C GLY A 23 7.13 -10.18 -9.90
N GLU A 24 6.52 -9.23 -9.23
CA GLU A 24 6.54 -9.14 -7.77
C GLU A 24 5.36 -9.87 -7.09
N TRP A 25 4.43 -10.44 -7.88
CA TRP A 25 3.17 -11.04 -7.41
C TRP A 25 3.33 -12.03 -6.25
N PHE A 26 4.24 -12.99 -6.38
CA PHE A 26 4.45 -14.02 -5.34
C PHE A 26 5.06 -13.48 -4.05
N LEU A 27 5.71 -12.32 -4.10
CA LEU A 27 6.31 -11.68 -2.95
C LEU A 27 5.31 -10.81 -2.21
N TRP A 28 4.53 -10.01 -2.94
CA TRP A 28 3.73 -8.94 -2.33
C TRP A 28 2.25 -9.28 -2.24
N GLU A 29 1.61 -9.61 -3.35
CA GLU A 29 0.15 -9.72 -3.42
C GLU A 29 -0.36 -11.12 -3.09
N TYR A 30 0.43 -12.16 -3.36
CA TYR A 30 -0.01 -13.55 -3.18
C TYR A 30 -0.43 -13.88 -1.73
N PRO A 31 0.30 -13.49 -0.67
CA PRO A 31 -0.16 -13.71 0.71
C PRO A 31 -1.49 -13.03 1.03
N LEU A 32 -1.75 -11.85 0.46
CA LEU A 32 -3.02 -11.15 0.64
C LEU A 32 -4.14 -11.82 -0.15
N ALA A 33 -3.90 -12.19 -1.42
CA ALA A 33 -4.86 -12.88 -2.28
C ALA A 33 -5.29 -14.21 -1.65
N PHE A 34 -4.32 -15.02 -1.22
CA PHE A 34 -4.56 -16.29 -0.54
C PHE A 34 -5.41 -16.11 0.71
N TRP A 35 -5.12 -15.09 1.53
CA TRP A 35 -5.87 -14.81 2.74
C TRP A 35 -7.31 -14.35 2.45
N LEU A 36 -7.51 -13.44 1.48
CA LEU A 36 -8.84 -12.96 1.10
C LEU A 36 -9.73 -14.09 0.58
N GLU A 37 -9.20 -14.95 -0.29
CA GLU A 37 -9.92 -16.10 -0.81
C GLU A 37 -10.25 -17.12 0.30
N ALA A 38 -9.30 -17.38 1.21
CA ALA A 38 -9.53 -18.26 2.36
C ALA A 38 -10.59 -17.70 3.34
N GLU A 39 -10.70 -16.38 3.45
CA GLU A 39 -11.76 -15.70 4.23
C GLU A 39 -13.11 -15.65 3.48
N GLY A 40 -13.20 -16.18 2.25
CA GLY A 40 -14.42 -16.20 1.44
C GLY A 40 -14.86 -14.82 0.96
N ARG A 41 -13.91 -13.89 0.78
CA ARG A 41 -14.20 -12.53 0.25
C ARG A 41 -14.45 -12.60 -1.25
N ASP A 42 -15.42 -11.84 -1.72
CA ASP A 42 -15.68 -11.66 -3.16
C ASP A 42 -14.69 -10.63 -3.72
N VAL A 43 -13.67 -11.12 -4.41
CA VAL A 43 -12.54 -10.32 -4.89
C VAL A 43 -12.36 -10.46 -6.38
N THR A 44 -11.97 -9.36 -7.02
CA THR A 44 -11.52 -9.33 -8.41
C THR A 44 -10.14 -8.69 -8.47
N TYR A 45 -9.34 -9.10 -9.45
CA TYR A 45 -8.00 -8.58 -9.68
C TYR A 45 -8.00 -7.70 -10.92
N ILE A 46 -7.30 -6.58 -10.82
CA ILE A 46 -7.05 -5.67 -11.93
C ILE A 46 -5.58 -5.30 -11.93
N SER A 47 -5.05 -4.95 -13.09
CA SER A 47 -3.69 -4.44 -13.23
C SER A 47 -3.66 -2.91 -13.05
N ASN A 48 -2.47 -2.37 -12.81
CA ASN A 48 -2.23 -0.92 -12.91
C ASN A 48 -2.65 -0.33 -14.27
N LEU A 49 -2.60 -1.11 -15.36
CA LEU A 49 -3.06 -0.67 -16.68
C LEU A 49 -4.58 -0.47 -16.71
N ASP A 50 -5.34 -1.29 -16.00
CA ASP A 50 -6.78 -1.13 -15.87
C ASP A 50 -7.10 0.13 -15.04
N THR A 51 -6.36 0.38 -13.95
CA THR A 51 -6.46 1.65 -13.20
C THR A 51 -6.15 2.87 -14.07
N HIS A 52 -5.24 2.75 -15.05
CA HIS A 52 -4.96 3.80 -16.03
C HIS A 52 -6.07 3.98 -17.06
N ALA A 53 -6.58 2.87 -17.62
CA ALA A 53 -7.39 2.88 -18.84
C ALA A 53 -8.91 2.73 -18.62
N ASP A 54 -9.34 2.16 -17.49
CA ASP A 54 -10.75 1.89 -17.16
C ASP A 54 -11.15 2.50 -15.80
N PRO A 55 -11.42 3.82 -15.76
CA PRO A 55 -11.85 4.48 -14.52
C PRO A 55 -13.16 3.91 -13.97
N HIS A 56 -14.09 3.47 -14.83
CA HIS A 56 -15.36 2.89 -14.40
C HIS A 56 -15.18 1.51 -13.77
N GLY A 57 -14.16 0.77 -14.20
CA GLY A 57 -13.75 -0.50 -13.60
C GLY A 57 -13.48 -0.40 -12.09
N LEU A 58 -12.96 0.74 -11.62
CA LEU A 58 -12.66 1.00 -10.20
C LEU A 58 -13.93 1.13 -9.33
N GLU A 59 -15.06 1.49 -9.94
CA GLU A 59 -16.34 1.68 -9.23
C GLU A 59 -17.17 0.38 -9.15
N ARG A 60 -16.69 -0.72 -9.75
CA ARG A 60 -17.39 -2.03 -9.72
C ARG A 60 -17.33 -2.70 -8.35
N ALA A 61 -16.40 -2.30 -7.49
CA ALA A 61 -16.21 -2.84 -6.16
C ALA A 61 -16.39 -1.76 -5.09
N LYS A 62 -16.73 -2.19 -3.87
CA LYS A 62 -16.89 -1.28 -2.72
C LYS A 62 -15.56 -0.75 -2.17
N GLY A 63 -14.45 -1.42 -2.53
CA GLY A 63 -13.12 -1.02 -2.12
C GLY A 63 -12.06 -1.42 -3.14
N PHE A 64 -10.95 -0.68 -3.13
CA PHE A 64 -9.74 -0.92 -3.92
C PHE A 64 -8.56 -1.14 -2.96
N LEU A 65 -7.75 -2.16 -3.23
CA LEU A 65 -6.56 -2.50 -2.44
C LEU A 65 -5.32 -2.33 -3.31
N SER A 66 -4.38 -1.48 -2.86
CA SER A 66 -3.02 -1.37 -3.40
C SER A 66 -2.07 -2.07 -2.46
N VAL A 67 -1.23 -2.98 -2.94
CA VAL A 67 -0.58 -3.99 -2.08
C VAL A 67 0.92 -4.04 -2.32
N GLY A 68 1.69 -4.11 -1.22
CA GLY A 68 3.13 -4.31 -1.27
C GLY A 68 3.90 -3.10 -1.78
N HIS A 69 4.30 -3.09 -3.05
CA HIS A 69 5.23 -2.10 -3.62
C HIS A 69 4.71 -1.44 -4.90
N ASP A 70 3.55 -0.80 -4.81
CA ASP A 70 2.88 -0.17 -5.95
C ASP A 70 3.53 1.21 -6.30
N GLU A 71 4.82 1.20 -6.64
CA GLU A 71 5.68 2.40 -6.71
C GLU A 71 5.36 3.33 -7.89
N TYR A 72 4.94 2.78 -9.04
CA TYR A 72 4.92 3.51 -10.31
C TYR A 72 3.51 3.88 -10.74
N TYR A 73 3.24 5.18 -10.81
CA TYR A 73 1.92 5.71 -11.14
C TYR A 73 1.96 6.62 -12.35
N SER A 74 0.94 6.54 -13.20
CA SER A 74 0.65 7.59 -14.18
C SER A 74 -0.24 8.67 -13.55
N ILE A 75 -0.29 9.85 -14.17
CA ILE A 75 -1.22 10.90 -13.74
C ILE A 75 -2.67 10.44 -13.85
N GLU A 76 -2.99 9.68 -14.89
CA GLU A 76 -4.32 9.13 -15.12
C GLU A 76 -4.70 8.15 -14.00
N MET A 77 -3.82 7.23 -13.59
CA MET A 77 -4.07 6.33 -12.45
C MET A 77 -4.38 7.11 -11.18
N PHE A 78 -3.55 8.11 -10.86
CA PHE A 78 -3.73 8.97 -9.70
C PHE A 78 -5.10 9.67 -9.73
N ARG A 79 -5.45 10.26 -10.88
CA ARG A 79 -6.71 10.99 -11.06
C ARG A 79 -7.93 10.08 -11.05
N ASN A 80 -7.83 8.87 -11.62
CA ASN A 80 -8.89 7.88 -11.65
C ASN A 80 -9.19 7.38 -10.24
N LEU A 81 -8.18 7.08 -9.42
CA LEU A 81 -8.39 6.73 -8.01
C LEU A 81 -8.99 7.90 -7.21
N GLN A 82 -8.51 9.14 -7.41
CA GLN A 82 -9.14 10.30 -6.80
C GLN A 82 -10.63 10.43 -7.19
N ALA A 83 -10.98 10.11 -8.45
CA ALA A 83 -12.36 10.12 -8.90
C ALA A 83 -13.18 9.00 -8.25
N ALA A 84 -12.66 7.78 -8.16
CA ALA A 84 -13.30 6.66 -7.49
C ALA A 84 -13.54 6.95 -6.00
N ILE A 85 -12.58 7.55 -5.30
CA ILE A 85 -12.73 7.99 -3.90
C ILE A 85 -13.86 9.03 -3.79
N ARG A 86 -13.92 10.01 -4.71
CA ARG A 86 -15.05 10.97 -4.75
C ARG A 86 -16.39 10.31 -5.07
N ALA A 87 -16.37 9.23 -5.85
CA ALA A 87 -17.56 8.45 -6.20
C ALA A 87 -18.07 7.59 -5.04
N GLY A 88 -17.23 7.32 -4.03
CA GLY A 88 -17.58 6.58 -2.81
C GLY A 88 -16.82 5.26 -2.63
N VAL A 89 -15.82 4.98 -3.46
CA VAL A 89 -14.97 3.79 -3.30
C VAL A 89 -14.05 3.94 -2.10
N ASN A 90 -13.98 2.92 -1.24
CA ASN A 90 -13.00 2.86 -0.17
C ASN A 90 -11.63 2.46 -0.73
N VAL A 91 -10.54 2.99 -0.19
CA VAL A 91 -9.19 2.62 -0.66
C VAL A 91 -8.34 2.21 0.52
N ALA A 92 -7.58 1.12 0.37
CA ALA A 92 -6.54 0.73 1.31
C ALA A 92 -5.21 0.52 0.58
N PHE A 93 -4.25 1.38 0.86
CA PHE A 93 -2.85 1.24 0.49
C PHE A 93 -2.16 0.37 1.55
N LEU A 94 -2.18 -0.93 1.34
CA LEU A 94 -1.48 -1.95 2.13
C LEU A 94 -0.04 -2.09 1.60
N SER A 95 0.61 -0.94 1.44
CA SER A 95 1.84 -0.76 0.67
C SER A 95 2.70 0.36 1.26
N GLY A 96 3.99 0.30 0.98
CA GLY A 96 4.95 1.38 1.16
C GLY A 96 5.48 1.83 -0.21
N ASN A 97 6.07 3.03 -0.26
CA ASN A 97 6.54 3.67 -1.49
C ASN A 97 5.51 3.80 -2.62
N THR A 98 4.22 3.67 -2.30
CA THR A 98 3.12 3.78 -3.27
C THR A 98 3.16 5.12 -3.96
N CYS A 99 2.99 5.10 -5.28
CA CYS A 99 2.89 6.31 -6.08
C CYS A 99 4.10 7.24 -5.88
N CYS A 100 5.32 6.70 -5.89
CA CYS A 100 6.55 7.50 -5.77
C CYS A 100 7.08 7.93 -7.14
N GLY A 101 7.19 6.99 -8.08
CA GLY A 101 7.66 7.25 -9.44
C GLY A 101 6.53 7.64 -10.38
N ARG A 102 6.61 8.82 -11.02
CA ARG A 102 5.69 9.16 -12.11
C ARG A 102 6.14 8.47 -13.39
N ILE A 103 5.21 7.80 -14.06
CA ILE A 103 5.41 7.15 -15.35
C ILE A 103 4.53 7.74 -16.45
N GLY A 104 5.03 7.66 -17.68
CA GLY A 104 4.27 7.88 -18.91
C GLY A 104 4.20 6.60 -19.73
N PHE A 105 3.08 6.38 -20.42
CA PHE A 105 2.90 5.26 -21.34
C PHE A 105 3.06 5.69 -22.80
N SER A 106 3.64 4.80 -23.61
CA SER A 106 3.75 4.94 -25.07
C SER A 106 3.43 3.63 -25.79
N ALA A 107 3.24 3.72 -27.09
CA ALA A 107 3.00 2.56 -27.93
C ALA A 107 4.29 1.76 -28.17
N ASP A 108 4.15 0.46 -28.45
CA ASP A 108 5.27 -0.33 -28.97
C ASP A 108 5.57 -0.01 -30.45
N ALA A 109 6.59 -0.66 -31.01
CA ALA A 109 6.99 -0.49 -32.41
C ALA A 109 5.89 -0.90 -33.43
N ALA A 110 4.88 -1.67 -33.01
CA ALA A 110 3.75 -2.07 -33.83
C ALA A 110 2.53 -1.15 -33.65
N GLY A 111 2.64 -0.11 -32.81
CA GLY A 111 1.55 0.85 -32.54
C GLY A 111 0.57 0.41 -31.44
N ASN A 112 0.82 -0.70 -30.74
CA ASN A 112 -0.02 -1.11 -29.64
C ASN A 112 0.20 -0.19 -28.43
N ARG A 113 -0.85 0.50 -28.00
CA ARG A 113 -0.82 1.42 -26.85
C ARG A 113 -0.54 0.68 -25.54
N LEU A 114 -0.05 1.42 -24.54
CA LEU A 114 0.16 0.92 -23.16
C LEU A 114 1.11 -0.28 -23.07
N ARG A 115 2.08 -0.37 -24.00
CA ARG A 115 3.09 -1.45 -24.03
C ARG A 115 4.47 -1.01 -23.58
N VAL A 116 4.74 0.28 -23.62
CA VAL A 116 6.01 0.86 -23.17
C VAL A 116 5.70 1.87 -22.08
N PHE A 117 6.53 1.90 -21.04
CA PHE A 117 6.47 2.90 -20.00
C PHE A 117 7.87 3.38 -19.62
N GLU A 118 7.95 4.63 -19.21
CA GLU A 118 9.18 5.25 -18.74
C GLU A 118 8.91 6.10 -17.51
N ARG A 119 9.92 6.25 -16.66
CA ARG A 119 9.85 7.15 -15.52
C ARG A 119 10.06 8.58 -16.02
N THR A 120 9.08 9.44 -15.75
CA THR A 120 9.02 10.82 -16.24
C THR A 120 9.06 11.87 -15.12
N GLY A 121 8.95 11.45 -13.86
CA GLY A 121 8.92 12.37 -12.71
C GLY A 121 8.84 11.66 -11.37
N VAL A 122 8.59 12.44 -10.32
CA VAL A 122 8.40 11.98 -8.94
C VAL A 122 7.14 12.61 -8.34
N PHE A 123 6.32 11.82 -7.66
CA PHE A 123 5.12 12.25 -6.94
C PHE A 123 5.45 12.70 -5.50
N GLY A 124 6.50 13.49 -5.34
CA GLY A 124 6.94 13.98 -4.04
C GLY A 124 7.66 15.31 -4.17
N PRO A 125 7.71 16.12 -3.11
CA PRO A 125 8.43 17.38 -3.14
C PRO A 125 9.94 17.16 -3.35
N PRO A 126 10.67 18.15 -3.91
CA PRO A 126 12.11 18.09 -3.97
C PRO A 126 12.69 17.89 -2.56
N GLY A 127 13.56 16.90 -2.37
CA GLY A 127 14.13 16.60 -1.05
C GLY A 127 13.86 15.18 -0.56
N GLY A 128 12.62 14.69 -0.70
CA GLY A 128 12.17 13.44 -0.09
C GLY A 128 12.84 12.17 -0.62
N THR A 129 13.36 12.18 -1.86
CA THR A 129 13.96 11.00 -2.48
C THR A 129 15.42 11.23 -2.93
N ARG A 130 16.09 12.24 -2.35
CA ARG A 130 17.42 12.70 -2.78
C ARG A 130 18.52 11.63 -2.72
N GLU A 131 18.35 10.61 -1.90
CA GLU A 131 19.29 9.49 -1.78
C GLU A 131 19.34 8.64 -3.06
N PHE A 132 18.30 8.68 -3.89
CA PHE A 132 18.25 7.97 -5.17
C PHE A 132 18.72 8.87 -6.31
N THR A 133 19.98 8.69 -6.74
CA THR A 133 20.61 9.47 -7.83
C THR A 133 19.78 9.48 -9.12
N ALA A 134 19.09 8.38 -9.44
CA ALA A 134 18.23 8.26 -10.62
C ALA A 134 16.95 9.12 -10.55
N MET A 135 16.57 9.59 -9.36
CA MET A 135 15.39 10.43 -9.15
C MET A 135 15.72 11.90 -8.94
N ALA A 136 16.96 12.21 -8.54
CA ALA A 136 17.38 13.59 -8.26
C ALA A 136 17.29 14.53 -9.47
N SER A 137 17.36 14.01 -10.70
CA SER A 137 17.25 14.79 -11.93
C SER A 137 15.83 14.83 -12.52
N LEU A 138 14.89 14.09 -11.94
CA LEU A 138 13.53 14.01 -12.45
C LEU A 138 12.67 15.20 -11.96
N PRO A 139 11.67 15.64 -12.73
CA PRO A 139 10.72 16.66 -12.28
C PRO A 139 9.97 16.24 -11.01
N HIS A 140 9.94 17.15 -10.04
CA HIS A 140 9.15 17.06 -8.80
C HIS A 140 7.97 18.02 -8.89
N GLU A 141 6.89 17.58 -9.51
CA GLU A 141 5.71 18.39 -9.79
C GLU A 141 4.48 17.77 -9.18
N ARG A 142 3.57 18.63 -8.71
CA ARG A 142 2.28 18.20 -8.20
C ARG A 142 1.48 17.40 -9.25
N PRO A 143 0.54 16.54 -8.80
CA PRO A 143 0.23 16.23 -7.40
C PRO A 143 1.33 15.42 -6.72
N TYR A 144 1.40 15.49 -5.38
CA TYR A 144 2.23 14.61 -4.57
C TYR A 144 1.43 13.39 -4.10
N ALA A 145 2.13 12.30 -3.79
CA ALA A 145 1.51 11.02 -3.41
C ALA A 145 0.66 11.17 -2.14
N ASN A 146 1.10 11.98 -1.18
CA ASN A 146 0.37 12.20 0.06
C ASN A 146 -1.01 12.86 -0.15
N GLU A 147 -1.24 13.55 -1.28
CA GLU A 147 -2.56 14.09 -1.66
C GLU A 147 -3.59 13.01 -2.06
N LEU A 148 -3.14 11.76 -2.27
CA LEU A 148 -3.99 10.59 -2.57
C LEU A 148 -3.84 9.49 -1.51
N VAL A 149 -2.62 9.19 -1.08
CA VAL A 149 -2.29 8.10 -0.16
C VAL A 149 -2.45 8.54 1.30
N GLY A 150 -2.40 9.84 1.58
CA GLY A 150 -2.46 10.41 2.94
C GLY A 150 -1.08 10.58 3.60
N ALA A 151 -0.05 9.91 3.10
CA ALA A 151 1.36 10.11 3.40
C ALA A 151 2.18 9.74 2.14
N HIS A 152 3.49 9.98 2.11
CA HIS A 152 4.33 9.65 0.95
C HIS A 152 5.74 9.24 1.34
N SER A 153 6.53 8.80 0.37
CA SER A 153 7.95 8.52 0.57
C SER A 153 8.70 9.80 0.94
N THR A 154 9.29 9.81 2.13
CA THR A 154 10.13 10.90 2.65
C THR A 154 11.59 10.46 2.70
N GLY A 155 12.51 11.40 2.88
CA GLY A 155 13.92 11.06 3.10
C GLY A 155 14.17 10.96 4.60
N VAL A 156 14.55 9.82 5.17
CA VAL A 156 14.98 8.52 4.59
C VAL A 156 13.79 7.67 4.09
N VAL A 157 13.91 6.99 2.94
CA VAL A 157 12.81 6.21 2.32
C VAL A 157 12.80 4.72 2.73
N THR A 158 13.98 4.17 3.04
CA THR A 158 14.16 2.74 3.31
C THR A 158 14.48 2.48 4.79
N GLY A 159 13.99 1.36 5.32
CA GLY A 159 14.27 0.96 6.68
C GLY A 159 13.29 -0.08 7.21
N GLY A 160 13.46 -0.40 8.48
CA GLY A 160 12.56 -1.26 9.25
C GLY A 160 11.90 -0.51 10.40
N ALA A 161 10.75 -0.98 10.88
CA ALA A 161 10.23 -0.65 12.20
C ALA A 161 9.19 -1.70 12.67
N ASP A 162 8.76 -1.56 13.91
CA ASP A 162 7.55 -2.21 14.40
C ASP A 162 6.34 -1.34 14.06
N TRP A 163 5.27 -1.94 13.50
CA TRP A 163 4.05 -1.19 13.21
C TRP A 163 3.31 -0.90 14.52
N THR A 164 3.48 0.32 15.03
CA THR A 164 3.16 0.68 16.42
C THR A 164 1.87 1.49 16.51
N CYS A 165 0.88 0.98 17.24
CA CYS A 165 -0.42 1.60 17.40
C CYS A 165 -0.33 2.93 18.17
N VAL A 166 -0.95 3.99 17.63
CA VAL A 166 -1.06 5.30 18.31
C VAL A 166 -2.50 5.69 18.66
N ALA A 167 -3.50 5.05 18.07
CA ALA A 167 -4.90 5.39 18.27
C ALA A 167 -5.77 4.14 18.60
N PRO A 168 -5.53 3.46 19.74
CA PRO A 168 -6.16 2.17 20.05
C PRO A 168 -7.70 2.22 20.14
N GLU A 169 -8.26 3.40 20.41
CA GLU A 169 -9.72 3.61 20.50
C GLU A 169 -10.40 3.71 19.11
N HIS A 170 -9.60 3.87 18.03
CA HIS A 170 -10.13 3.98 16.67
C HIS A 170 -10.70 2.62 16.22
N TRP A 171 -11.81 2.64 15.47
CA TRP A 171 -12.56 1.43 15.06
C TRP A 171 -11.70 0.39 14.31
N LEU A 172 -10.63 0.86 13.67
CA LEU A 172 -9.62 0.01 13.00
C LEU A 172 -9.07 -1.08 13.93
N PHE A 173 -8.94 -0.78 15.22
CA PHE A 173 -8.34 -1.65 16.23
C PHE A 173 -9.36 -2.51 16.98
N ALA A 174 -10.65 -2.42 16.66
CA ALA A 174 -11.68 -3.21 17.33
C ALA A 174 -11.34 -4.71 17.27
N GLY A 175 -11.36 -5.38 18.43
CA GLY A 175 -11.07 -6.81 18.55
C GLY A 175 -9.58 -7.20 18.41
N THR A 176 -8.66 -6.24 18.25
CA THR A 176 -7.21 -6.52 18.19
C THR A 176 -6.57 -6.66 19.57
N GLY A 177 -7.14 -5.98 20.57
CA GLY A 177 -6.55 -5.85 21.91
C GLY A 177 -5.29 -4.98 21.97
N MET A 178 -4.92 -4.30 20.86
CA MET A 178 -3.76 -3.41 20.84
C MET A 178 -3.99 -2.17 21.71
N ARG A 179 -2.97 -1.79 22.46
CA ARG A 179 -2.91 -0.54 23.23
C ARG A 179 -1.98 0.45 22.56
N HIS A 180 -2.04 1.70 22.99
CA HIS A 180 -1.09 2.71 22.57
C HIS A 180 0.35 2.25 22.85
N GLY A 181 1.20 2.27 21.84
CA GLY A 181 2.60 1.82 21.93
C GLY A 181 2.81 0.32 21.71
N ASP A 182 1.76 -0.50 21.58
CA ASP A 182 1.93 -1.89 21.19
C ASP A 182 2.37 -1.97 19.71
N GLY A 183 3.52 -2.60 19.48
CA GLY A 183 4.09 -2.83 18.15
C GLY A 183 3.75 -4.20 17.57
N ILE A 184 3.67 -4.28 16.24
CA ILE A 184 3.73 -5.54 15.49
C ILE A 184 5.17 -5.69 14.96
N PRO A 185 5.98 -6.59 15.56
CA PRO A 185 7.41 -6.59 15.35
C PRO A 185 7.82 -6.76 13.88
N GLY A 186 8.69 -5.86 13.41
CA GLY A 186 9.24 -5.90 12.06
C GLY A 186 8.23 -5.83 10.94
N LEU A 187 7.00 -5.35 11.18
CA LEU A 187 5.97 -5.25 10.14
C LEU A 187 6.16 -4.03 9.22
N VAL A 188 6.97 -3.04 9.60
CA VAL A 188 7.26 -1.88 8.73
C VAL A 188 8.56 -2.09 7.99
N GLY A 189 8.49 -1.99 6.68
CA GLY A 189 9.60 -2.00 5.72
C GLY A 189 9.14 -2.57 4.38
N TRP A 190 10.01 -2.81 3.41
CA TRP A 190 11.37 -2.29 3.27
C TRP A 190 11.35 -0.76 3.09
N GLU A 191 10.30 -0.27 2.45
CA GLU A 191 9.98 1.13 2.31
C GLU A 191 8.65 1.43 3.00
N TRP A 192 8.47 2.71 3.33
CA TRP A 192 7.39 3.19 4.16
C TRP A 192 7.02 4.63 3.76
N HIS A 193 5.91 5.13 4.27
CA HIS A 193 5.46 6.49 4.05
C HIS A 193 5.59 7.33 5.32
N GLY A 194 5.90 8.62 5.18
CA GLY A 194 5.87 9.63 6.23
C GLY A 194 5.30 10.94 5.69
N ASP A 195 5.50 12.04 6.43
CA ASP A 195 5.04 13.40 6.04
C ASP A 195 3.57 13.42 5.59
N PRO A 196 2.64 13.16 6.54
CA PRO A 196 1.22 13.05 6.26
C PRO A 196 0.67 14.35 5.64
N ALA A 197 -0.23 14.20 4.68
CA ALA A 197 -0.82 15.36 4.01
C ALA A 197 -1.75 16.14 4.94
N PRO A 198 -1.91 17.46 4.75
CA PRO A 198 -2.86 18.29 5.47
C PRO A 198 -4.30 18.07 4.94
N ILE A 199 -4.79 16.84 4.96
CA ILE A 199 -6.15 16.46 4.55
C ILE A 199 -7.09 16.63 5.76
N PRO A 200 -8.19 17.39 5.65
CA PRO A 200 -9.15 17.51 6.74
C PRO A 200 -9.69 16.15 7.21
N GLY A 201 -9.61 15.89 8.52
CA GLY A 201 -10.05 14.63 9.12
C GLY A 201 -9.08 13.46 8.95
N LEU A 202 -7.86 13.68 8.44
CA LEU A 202 -6.83 12.65 8.44
C LEU A 202 -6.37 12.35 9.88
N GLU A 203 -6.37 11.08 10.23
CA GLU A 203 -5.93 10.54 11.50
C GLU A 203 -4.68 9.68 11.31
N ILE A 204 -3.71 9.81 12.21
CA ILE A 204 -2.55 8.92 12.29
C ILE A 204 -2.95 7.76 13.21
N VAL A 205 -2.89 6.53 12.71
CA VAL A 205 -3.32 5.32 13.44
C VAL A 205 -2.16 4.44 13.90
N ALA A 206 -1.02 4.54 13.22
CA ALA A 206 0.26 4.00 13.68
C ALA A 206 1.41 4.90 13.25
N SER A 207 2.45 4.99 14.08
CA SER A 207 3.68 5.72 13.81
C SER A 207 4.82 5.16 14.65
N GLY A 208 6.05 5.37 14.22
CA GLY A 208 7.22 5.00 15.00
C GLY A 208 8.54 5.32 14.29
N PRO A 209 9.63 5.41 15.06
CA PRO A 209 10.95 5.67 14.49
C PRO A 209 11.41 4.47 13.66
N THR A 210 12.02 4.75 12.51
CA THR A 210 12.57 3.70 11.64
C THR A 210 14.05 3.46 11.90
N GLN A 211 14.52 2.30 11.44
CA GLN A 211 15.85 1.80 11.70
C GLN A 211 16.52 1.25 10.44
N SER A 212 17.84 1.43 10.31
CA SER A 212 18.66 0.84 9.24
C SER A 212 19.09 -0.60 9.57
N ALA A 213 18.98 -0.99 10.83
CA ALA A 213 19.16 -2.35 11.35
C ALA A 213 18.45 -2.44 12.71
N PRO A 214 18.13 -3.63 13.24
CA PRO A 214 17.53 -3.76 14.56
C PRO A 214 18.29 -2.97 15.64
N GLY A 215 17.64 -1.98 16.23
CA GLY A 215 18.21 -1.10 17.26
C GLY A 215 19.07 0.07 16.76
N GLN A 216 19.24 0.24 15.44
CA GLN A 216 20.00 1.33 14.84
C GLN A 216 19.07 2.30 14.11
N LEU A 217 18.63 3.37 14.79
CA LEU A 217 17.75 4.38 14.21
C LEU A 217 18.41 5.08 13.01
N ASN A 218 17.62 5.33 11.96
CA ASN A 218 18.07 6.02 10.74
C ASN A 218 17.52 7.46 10.62
N GLY A 219 16.79 7.94 11.64
CA GLY A 219 16.19 9.27 11.67
C GLY A 219 14.88 9.42 10.89
N GLY A 220 14.37 8.34 10.27
CA GLY A 220 13.04 8.32 9.67
C GLY A 220 11.93 8.04 10.69
N GLU A 221 10.69 8.36 10.32
CA GLU A 221 9.48 8.08 11.07
C GLU A 221 8.38 7.69 10.09
N PHE A 222 7.90 6.45 10.16
CA PHE A 222 6.81 6.00 9.32
C PHE A 222 5.48 6.50 9.88
N THR A 223 4.48 6.71 9.02
CA THR A 223 3.17 7.23 9.42
C THR A 223 2.07 6.51 8.65
N ALA A 224 1.33 5.62 9.34
CA ALA A 224 0.11 5.02 8.82
C ALA A 224 -1.08 5.93 9.09
N THR A 225 -1.85 6.22 8.04
CA THR A 225 -2.90 7.23 8.07
C THR A 225 -4.24 6.65 7.63
N ILE A 226 -5.32 7.30 8.07
CA ILE A 226 -6.65 7.09 7.52
C ILE A 226 -7.36 8.44 7.38
N TYR A 227 -8.07 8.67 6.28
CA TYR A 227 -8.85 9.90 6.11
C TYR A 227 -10.22 9.62 5.47
N PRO A 228 -11.25 10.43 5.77
CA PRO A 228 -12.59 10.25 5.23
C PRO A 228 -12.70 10.73 3.79
N GLY A 229 -13.41 9.95 2.97
CA GLY A 229 -13.92 10.37 1.67
C GLY A 229 -15.27 11.08 1.78
N PRO A 230 -15.72 11.77 0.71
CA PRO A 230 -16.89 12.66 0.77
C PRO A 230 -18.24 11.92 0.89
N LYS A 231 -18.29 10.59 0.71
CA LYS A 231 -19.53 9.80 0.79
C LYS A 231 -19.53 8.79 1.95
N GLY A 232 -18.77 9.06 3.00
CA GLY A 232 -18.64 8.16 4.15
C GLY A 232 -17.72 6.95 3.90
N ASN A 233 -17.08 6.91 2.72
CA ASN A 233 -15.96 6.03 2.43
C ASN A 233 -14.68 6.52 3.14
N PHE A 234 -13.61 5.73 3.09
CA PHE A 234 -12.31 6.09 3.66
C PHE A 234 -11.14 5.76 2.74
N VAL A 235 -9.99 6.35 3.03
CA VAL A 235 -8.69 5.98 2.46
C VAL A 235 -7.73 5.65 3.60
N PHE A 236 -7.25 4.42 3.63
CA PHE A 236 -6.29 3.92 4.61
C PHE A 236 -4.92 3.71 3.95
N ASN A 237 -3.85 4.05 4.66
CA ASN A 237 -2.47 3.78 4.28
C ASN A 237 -1.76 3.07 5.43
N ALA A 238 -1.38 1.82 5.19
CA ALA A 238 -0.65 0.98 6.14
C ALA A 238 0.81 1.43 6.31
N SER A 239 1.36 2.15 5.33
CA SER A 239 2.73 2.66 5.34
C SER A 239 3.79 1.55 5.45
N THR A 240 3.61 0.44 4.73
CA THR A 240 4.61 -0.64 4.65
C THR A 240 4.39 -1.57 3.48
N CYS A 241 5.47 -2.02 2.84
CA CYS A 241 5.45 -3.08 1.84
C CYS A 241 5.14 -4.47 2.40
N TRP A 242 5.25 -4.69 3.71
CA TRP A 242 5.16 -6.02 4.32
C TRP A 242 3.80 -6.36 4.91
N TRP A 243 2.77 -5.55 4.69
CA TRP A 243 1.45 -5.79 5.28
C TRP A 243 0.92 -7.20 5.00
N ALA A 244 1.13 -7.70 3.78
CA ALA A 244 0.68 -9.02 3.36
C ALA A 244 1.36 -10.18 4.12
N ASP A 245 2.60 -10.02 4.62
CA ASP A 245 3.28 -11.03 5.44
C ASP A 245 2.51 -11.33 6.74
N GLY A 246 1.89 -10.29 7.31
CA GLY A 246 1.03 -10.41 8.49
C GLY A 246 -0.31 -11.09 8.23
N LEU A 247 -0.70 -11.31 6.97
CA LEU A 247 -1.97 -11.93 6.62
C LEU A 247 -1.86 -13.45 6.47
N SER A 248 -0.91 -13.92 5.67
CA SER A 248 -0.71 -15.35 5.46
C SER A 248 0.71 -15.67 4.99
N ALA A 249 1.05 -16.96 4.96
CA ALA A 249 2.30 -17.46 4.42
C ALA A 249 2.00 -18.66 3.50
N PRO A 250 1.48 -18.41 2.29
CA PRO A 250 1.04 -19.48 1.40
C PRO A 250 2.23 -20.29 0.86
N PRO A 251 2.00 -21.52 0.36
CA PRO A 251 3.07 -22.32 -0.23
C PRO A 251 3.80 -21.58 -1.34
N GLY A 252 5.13 -21.52 -1.26
CA GLY A 252 5.99 -20.83 -2.23
C GLY A 252 6.26 -19.36 -1.92
N TYR A 253 5.58 -18.76 -0.94
CA TYR A 253 5.92 -17.43 -0.45
C TYR A 253 7.28 -17.44 0.26
N LEU A 254 8.12 -16.46 -0.06
CA LEU A 254 9.42 -16.25 0.54
C LEU A 254 9.38 -14.95 1.34
N ARG A 255 9.53 -15.07 2.67
CA ARG A 255 9.52 -13.92 3.56
C ARG A 255 10.77 -13.05 3.34
N PRO A 256 10.62 -11.75 3.05
CA PRO A 256 11.76 -10.85 2.92
C PRO A 256 12.41 -10.59 4.29
N SER A 257 13.69 -10.25 4.30
CA SER A 257 14.43 -9.87 5.51
C SER A 257 15.52 -8.86 5.18
N VAL A 258 15.15 -7.57 5.16
CA VAL A 258 16.07 -6.46 4.87
C VAL A 258 15.73 -5.30 5.82
N TYR A 259 16.74 -4.74 6.49
CA TYR A 259 16.65 -3.74 7.59
C TYR A 259 15.95 -4.23 8.87
N THR A 260 14.88 -5.02 8.74
CA THR A 260 14.29 -5.85 9.79
C THR A 260 13.63 -7.09 9.16
N SER A 261 13.02 -7.95 9.98
CA SER A 261 12.38 -9.18 9.54
C SER A 261 10.93 -9.21 10.05
N PRO A 262 9.92 -9.25 9.17
CA PRO A 262 8.55 -9.46 9.61
C PRO A 262 8.41 -10.88 10.21
N GLN A 263 7.41 -11.08 11.06
CA GLN A 263 7.29 -12.31 11.86
C GLN A 263 6.31 -13.34 11.27
N GLY A 264 5.68 -13.03 10.14
CA GLY A 264 4.63 -13.84 9.54
C GLY A 264 3.22 -13.49 10.03
N PRO A 265 2.27 -14.42 9.79
CA PRO A 265 0.87 -14.18 10.07
C PRO A 265 0.61 -13.74 11.52
N ASP A 266 -0.05 -12.60 11.68
CA ASP A 266 -0.34 -12.00 12.97
C ASP A 266 -1.84 -11.71 13.09
N ARG A 267 -2.45 -12.17 14.18
CA ARG A 267 -3.91 -12.02 14.40
C ARG A 267 -4.35 -10.56 14.42
N ARG A 268 -3.48 -9.63 14.86
CA ARG A 268 -3.77 -8.20 14.90
C ARG A 268 -3.86 -7.63 13.49
N VAL A 269 -2.91 -7.96 12.60
CA VAL A 269 -2.93 -7.54 11.18
C VAL A 269 -4.16 -8.10 10.47
N GLN A 270 -4.45 -9.39 10.67
CA GLN A 270 -5.65 -10.02 10.11
C GLN A 270 -6.92 -9.32 10.61
N GLN A 271 -7.02 -9.03 11.90
CA GLN A 271 -8.20 -8.37 12.47
C GLN A 271 -8.36 -6.93 11.99
N ILE A 272 -7.28 -6.14 11.93
CA ILE A 272 -7.28 -4.80 11.34
C ILE A 272 -7.78 -4.85 9.90
N THR A 273 -7.29 -5.81 9.12
CA THR A 273 -7.68 -6.00 7.72
C THR A 273 -9.14 -6.44 7.60
N ARG A 274 -9.64 -7.34 8.46
CA ARG A 274 -11.06 -7.67 8.53
C ARG A 274 -11.92 -6.45 8.85
N ASN A 275 -11.50 -5.60 9.79
CA ASN A 275 -12.25 -4.39 10.15
C ASN A 275 -12.37 -3.43 8.96
N LEU A 276 -11.27 -3.22 8.21
CA LEU A 276 -11.28 -2.44 6.98
C LEU A 276 -12.28 -3.01 5.96
N LEU A 277 -12.19 -4.31 5.67
CA LEU A 277 -13.04 -4.98 4.68
C LEU A 277 -14.51 -4.99 5.09
N ASP A 278 -14.81 -5.32 6.34
CA ASP A 278 -16.17 -5.32 6.87
C ASP A 278 -16.80 -3.92 6.78
N ARG A 279 -15.99 -2.85 6.96
CA ARG A 279 -16.46 -1.48 6.80
C ARG A 279 -16.64 -1.10 5.33
N CYS A 280 -15.74 -1.50 4.43
CA CYS A 280 -15.94 -1.35 2.98
C CYS A 280 -17.25 -2.00 2.52
N GLU A 281 -17.57 -3.18 3.06
CA GLU A 281 -18.72 -3.96 2.65
C GLU A 281 -20.05 -3.50 3.29
N GLY A 282 -20.00 -2.61 4.29
CA GLY A 282 -21.16 -2.17 5.07
C GLY A 282 -21.61 -3.18 6.15
N ARG A 283 -20.78 -4.19 6.48
CA ARG A 283 -21.12 -5.25 7.45
C ARG A 283 -21.09 -4.78 8.91
N VAL A 284 -20.44 -3.65 9.19
CA VAL A 284 -20.36 -3.06 10.55
C VAL A 284 -21.73 -2.57 11.04
N GLU A 285 -22.58 -2.06 10.15
CA GLU A 285 -23.93 -1.61 10.51
C GLU A 285 -24.88 -2.77 10.79
N ALA A 286 -24.69 -3.91 10.11
CA ALA A 286 -25.53 -5.09 10.29
C ALA A 286 -25.36 -5.76 11.67
N ARG A 287 -24.11 -5.87 12.17
CA ARG A 287 -23.83 -6.47 13.49
C ARG A 287 -24.38 -5.63 14.66
N ALA A 288 -24.24 -4.30 14.60
CA ALA A 288 -24.79 -3.40 15.63
C ALA A 288 -26.33 -3.39 15.68
N THR A 289 -26.99 -3.80 14.59
CA THR A 289 -28.45 -3.92 14.53
C THR A 289 -28.93 -5.26 15.10
N MET A 290 -28.16 -6.34 14.91
CA MET A 290 -28.44 -7.65 15.52
C MET A 290 -28.24 -7.67 17.04
N ASP A 291 -27.16 -7.07 17.55
CA ASP A 291 -26.89 -7.02 19.00
C ASP A 291 -27.92 -6.16 19.78
N LYS A 292 -28.71 -5.33 19.11
CA LYS A 292 -29.83 -4.59 19.71
C LYS A 292 -31.16 -5.36 19.69
N GLN A 293 -31.22 -6.50 19.02
CA GLN A 293 -32.43 -7.33 18.89
C GLN A 293 -32.36 -8.64 19.72
N THR A 294 -31.27 -8.86 20.44
CA THR A 294 -31.09 -9.94 21.42
C THR A 294 -30.94 -9.38 22.83
#